data_AF-A0A6G4VAQ0-F1
#
_entry.id   AF-A0A6G4VAQ0-F1
#
_cell.length_a   1.000
_cell.length_b   1.000
_cell.length_c   1.000
_cell.angle_alpha   90.00
_cell.angle_beta   90.00
_cell.angle_gamma   90.00
#
_symmetry.space_group_name_H-M   'P 1'
#
loop_
_entity.id
_entity.type
_entity.pdbx_description
1 polymer ?
#
loop_
_entity_poly.entity_id
_entity_poly.type
_entity_poly.pdbx_seq_one_letter_code
_entity_poly.pdbx_strand_id
1 'polypeptide(L)' 'MAQGAIRGGSVSKFLVVRLPAVGTLVLDTATGRTGKFMGLPHGGSTRVMLRPEHGGKEWEADPEKIVPVEVAP' A
#
# COMPACT_ATOMS: atom_id res chain seq x y z
N MET A 1 50.58 -9.89 -2.77
CA MET A 1 49.38 -10.76 -2.74
C MET A 1 48.26 -9.94 -2.13
N ALA A 2 47.36 -9.37 -2.94
CA ALA A 2 46.32 -8.44 -2.49
C ALA A 2 45.01 -9.20 -2.27
N GLN A 3 44.46 -9.13 -1.05
CA GLN A 3 43.13 -9.62 -0.73
C GLN A 3 42.11 -8.52 -1.04
N GLY A 4 41.31 -8.73 -2.09
CA GLY A 4 40.21 -7.85 -2.47
C GLY A 4 39.01 -8.09 -1.57
N ALA A 5 38.67 -7.08 -0.76
CA ALA A 5 37.48 -7.06 0.06
C ALA A 5 36.22 -7.11 -0.82
N ILE A 6 35.33 -8.05 -0.50
CA ILE A 6 34.00 -8.18 -1.10
C ILE A 6 33.21 -6.88 -0.92
N ARG A 7 32.81 -6.25 -2.03
CA ARG A 7 31.89 -5.12 -2.02
C ARG A 7 30.53 -5.61 -1.54
N GLY A 8 30.08 -5.12 -0.38
CA GLY A 8 28.71 -5.25 0.08
C GLY A 8 27.76 -4.63 -0.95
N GLY A 9 27.19 -5.48 -1.79
CA GLY A 9 26.08 -5.09 -2.65
C GLY A 9 24.90 -4.73 -1.76
N SER A 10 24.54 -3.45 -1.73
CA SER A 10 23.25 -3.00 -1.22
C SER A 10 22.19 -3.74 -2.02
N VAL A 11 21.53 -4.72 -1.40
CA VAL A 11 20.33 -5.32 -1.96
C VAL A 11 19.31 -4.20 -2.05
N SER A 12 19.09 -3.69 -3.27
CA SER A 12 17.94 -2.85 -3.59
C SER A 12 16.70 -3.60 -3.12
N LYS A 13 16.18 -3.23 -1.95
CA LYS A 13 14.99 -3.82 -1.36
C LYS A 13 13.83 -3.39 -2.24
N PHE A 14 13.54 -4.20 -3.26
CA PHE A 14 12.24 -4.15 -3.92
C PHE A 14 11.21 -4.43 -2.82
N LEU A 15 10.57 -3.38 -2.31
CA LEU A 15 9.47 -3.50 -1.39
C LEU A 15 8.34 -4.13 -2.20
N VAL A 16 8.14 -5.44 -2.03
CA VAL A 16 6.91 -6.08 -2.50
C VAL A 16 5.79 -5.50 -1.64
N VAL A 17 5.08 -4.50 -2.19
CA VAL A 17 3.90 -3.93 -1.52
C VAL A 17 2.86 -5.04 -1.44
N ARG A 18 2.63 -5.56 -0.23
CA ARG A 18 1.55 -6.50 0.02
C ARG A 18 0.27 -5.70 0.19
N LEU A 19 -0.59 -5.75 -0.82
CA LEU A 19 -1.90 -5.12 -0.76
C LEU A 19 -2.77 -5.79 0.32
N PRO A 20 -3.57 -5.00 1.06
CA PRO A 20 -4.55 -5.54 2.00
C PRO A 20 -5.61 -6.41 1.32
N ALA A 21 -6.38 -7.15 2.11
CA ALA A 21 -7.54 -7.86 1.59
C ALA A 21 -8.68 -6.87 1.24
N VAL A 22 -9.50 -7.21 0.25
CA VAL A 22 -10.70 -6.43 -0.07
C VAL A 22 -11.62 -6.37 1.16
N GLY A 23 -12.09 -5.18 1.50
CA GLY A 23 -12.89 -4.88 2.68
C GLY A 23 -12.08 -4.45 3.90
N THR A 24 -10.75 -4.64 3.92
CA THR A 24 -9.89 -4.17 5.02
C THR A 24 -9.98 -2.66 5.16
N LEU A 25 -10.21 -2.18 6.39
CA LEU A 25 -10.14 -0.75 6.69
C LEU A 25 -8.69 -0.27 6.64
N VAL A 26 -8.43 0.77 5.87
CA VAL A 26 -7.10 1.36 5.72
C VAL A 26 -7.16 2.88 5.94
N LEU A 27 -6.06 3.44 6.40
CA LEU A 27 -5.78 4.87 6.40
C LEU A 27 -5.00 5.23 5.13
N ASP A 28 -5.52 6.15 4.34
CA ASP A 28 -4.78 6.81 3.27
C ASP A 28 -3.96 7.97 3.86
N THR A 29 -2.67 7.71 4.09
CA THR A 29 -1.73 8.67 4.69
C THR A 29 -1.48 9.91 3.83
N ALA A 30 -1.81 9.87 2.53
CA ALA A 30 -1.68 11.04 1.67
C ALA A 30 -2.78 12.08 1.93
N THR A 31 -3.97 11.62 2.32
CA THR A 31 -5.15 12.48 2.52
C THR A 31 -5.64 12.53 3.97
N GLY A 32 -5.13 11.66 4.84
CA GLY A 32 -5.57 11.52 6.23
C GLY A 32 -6.96 10.89 6.38
N ARG A 33 -7.52 10.31 5.32
CA ARG A 33 -8.88 9.73 5.30
C ARG A 33 -8.83 8.22 5.48
N THR A 34 -9.83 7.65 6.15
CA THR A 34 -10.01 6.20 6.26
C THR A 34 -11.02 5.70 5.23
N GLY A 35 -10.79 4.48 4.72
CA GLY A 35 -11.68 3.81 3.78
C GLY A 35 -11.40 2.32 3.67
N LYS A 36 -12.38 1.56 3.19
CA LYS A 36 -12.22 0.14 2.90
C LYS A 36 -11.49 -0.06 1.58
N PHE A 37 -10.49 -0.93 1.60
CA PHE A 37 -9.75 -1.33 0.42
C PHE A 37 -10.64 -2.12 -0.54
N MET A 38 -10.72 -1.72 -1.81
CA MET A 38 -11.57 -2.38 -2.81
C MET A 38 -10.78 -3.12 -3.90
N GLY A 39 -9.44 -3.14 -3.82
CA GLY A 39 -8.59 -3.76 -4.82
C GLY A 39 -8.05 -2.77 -5.85
N LEU A 40 -7.45 -3.31 -6.91
CA LEU A 40 -7.00 -2.54 -8.07
C LEU A 40 -8.19 -2.28 -9.02
N PRO A 41 -8.29 -1.09 -9.63
CA PRO A 41 -9.26 -0.83 -10.70
C PRO A 41 -9.06 -1.78 -11.89
N HIS A 42 -10.16 -2.15 -12.54
CA HIS A 42 -10.09 -2.81 -13.84
C HIS A 42 -9.36 -1.90 -14.85
N GLY A 43 -8.44 -2.46 -15.64
CA GLY A 43 -7.69 -1.71 -16.67
C GLY A 43 -6.21 -1.46 -16.38
N GLY A 44 -5.64 -2.07 -15.33
CA GLY A 44 -4.19 -2.05 -15.09
C GLY A 44 -3.65 -0.77 -14.43
N SER A 45 -4.50 -0.03 -13.71
CA SER A 45 -4.04 1.10 -12.90
C SER A 45 -3.08 0.64 -11.80
N THR A 46 -2.06 1.44 -11.53
CA THR A 46 -1.14 1.23 -10.40
C THR A 46 -1.69 1.74 -9.07
N ARG A 47 -2.86 2.39 -9.10
CA ARG A 47 -3.58 2.89 -7.92
C ARG A 47 -4.55 1.84 -7.41
N VAL A 48 -4.90 1.96 -6.13
CA VAL A 48 -5.93 1.12 -5.49
C VAL A 48 -7.19 1.93 -5.28
N MET A 49 -8.35 1.27 -5.27
CA MET A 49 -9.63 1.93 -5.03
C MET A 49 -10.00 1.82 -3.55
N LEU A 50 -10.40 2.94 -2.94
CA LEU A 50 -10.91 3.01 -1.57
C LEU A 50 -12.37 3.46 -1.56
N ARG A 51 -13.15 2.86 -0.66
CA ARG A 51 -14.54 3.25 -0.40
C ARG A 51 -14.68 3.82 1.01
N PRO A 52 -15.33 4.98 1.21
CA PRO A 52 -15.55 5.50 2.55
C PRO A 52 -16.48 4.59 3.38
N GLU A 53 -16.26 4.55 4.69
CA GLU A 53 -16.95 3.65 5.62
C GLU A 53 -18.46 3.91 5.73
N HIS A 54 -18.86 5.18 5.67
CA HIS A 54 -20.24 5.63 5.83
C HIS A 54 -20.91 6.04 4.50
N GLY A 55 -20.36 5.57 3.37
CA GLY A 55 -20.79 5.98 2.04
C GLY A 55 -20.17 7.31 1.61
N GLY A 56 -20.46 7.73 0.37
CA GLY A 56 -19.85 8.90 -0.27
C GLY A 56 -19.02 8.54 -1.49
N LYS A 57 -18.15 9.46 -1.92
CA LYS A 57 -17.37 9.31 -3.15
C LYS A 57 -16.15 8.40 -2.92
N GLU A 58 -16.05 7.32 -3.68
CA GLU A 58 -14.85 6.48 -3.76
C GLU A 58 -13.67 7.26 -4.33
N TRP A 59 -12.43 6.85 -3.99
CA TRP A 59 -11.23 7.51 -4.50
C TRP A 59 -10.10 6.52 -4.76
N GLU A 60 -9.24 6.89 -5.69
CA GLU A 60 -7.99 6.19 -5.94
C GLU A 60 -6.92 6.63 -4.93
N ALA A 61 -6.14 5.69 -4.43
CA ALA A 61 -5.04 5.93 -3.50
C ALA A 61 -3.74 5.27 -4.01
N ASP A 62 -2.62 5.78 -3.52
CA ASP A 62 -1.32 5.12 -3.70
C ASP A 62 -1.25 3.84 -2.88
N PRO A 63 -0.94 2.67 -3.47
CA PRO A 63 -0.76 1.44 -2.69
C PRO A 63 0.35 1.56 -1.64
N GLU A 64 1.34 2.43 -1.84
CA GLU A 64 2.43 2.67 -0.86
C GLU A 64 2.04 3.64 0.26
N LYS A 65 0.90 4.33 0.13
CA LYS A 65 0.43 5.32 1.11
C LYS A 65 -0.82 4.89 1.86
N ILE A 66 -1.25 3.64 1.69
CA ILE A 66 -2.30 3.05 2.50
C ILE A 66 -1.72 2.12 3.55
N VAL A 67 -2.28 2.17 4.77
CA VAL A 67 -1.90 1.28 5.86
C VAL A 67 -3.15 0.68 6.50
N PRO A 68 -3.19 -0.64 6.81
CA PRO A 68 -4.28 -1.22 7.57
C PRO A 68 -4.48 -0.48 8.90
N VAL A 69 -5.73 -0.18 9.24
CA VAL A 69 -6.08 0.28 10.57
C VAL A 69 -6.21 -0.97 11.45
N GLU A 70 -5.41 -1.06 12.51
CA GLU A 70 -5.61 -2.10 13.52
C GLU A 70 -6.95 -1.84 14.21
N VAL A 71 -7.91 -2.72 13.95
CA VAL A 71 -9.15 -2.76 14.71
C VAL A 71 -8.83 -3.58 15.96
N ALA A 72 -8.79 -2.93 17.12
CA ALA A 72 -8.67 -3.66 18.39
C ALA A 72 -9.84 -4.66 18.50
N PRO A 73 -9.58 -5.90 18.96
CA PRO A 73 -10.58 -6.98 19.01
C PRO A 73 -11.73 -6.68 19.98
#